data_AF-A0A1M4Z6Y2-F1
#
_entry.id   AF-A0A1M4Z6Y2-F1
#
_cell.length_a   1.000
_cell.length_b   1.000
_cell.length_c   1.000
_cell.angle_alpha   90.00
_cell.angle_beta   90.00
_cell.angle_gamma   90.00
#
_symmetry.space_group_name_H-M   'P 1'
#
loop_
_entity.id
_entity.type
_entity.pdbx_description
1 polymer ?
#
loop_
_entity_poly.entity_id
_entity_poly.type
_entity_poly.pdbx_seq_one_letter_code
_entity_poly.pdbx_strand_id
1 'polypeptide(L)'
;MNKELDKILLDEIPYIKECGNKFINNEMSKMEFKGISGRFGVYAHRDGKEFMIRLRTSCGVISKKQLHIIYNLASKYKLDKIHLTTRQAVQLHGLSIDNICNIMKEALLEGIYTRGGGGDFPRNVALSPLSGVNENEVFDVTPYAIACDKYFLKKIYTYKLPRKLKVSFSNNNNDSAHCTVQDLGFVATKENNKNYFKVFFGGGLGRNPAVSIEFPELIDPKDVLYHIEAITQLFIHEGNYENKSKARVRYITEKLGKDGFISEYKKYLSELKAKGDLDLHIEEINYEKQGVNLDLTHKRLFKQKQEGLYSVYIKPIGGILYLKDLKKVLDFIDNVSNVMIRSTMEEGFYILNLNGNEAREFLRITENLGGETSLEQSVCCIGVPICQMGVLESQTELNKIINYFKEKNFKKDVLPSIHISGCPNSCGAHEIAGIGLVGKKKRVDGELLDIFELHLGGHLNIPGTSLAKVYGDIPTNKIPELLYKFALEVDKSNLDFSTWLKNNEDLAKEIISKYAV
;
A
#
# COMPACT_ATOMS: atom_id res chain seq x y z
N MET A 1 -1.83 22.28 13.34
CA MET A 1 -3.09 22.15 12.60
C MET A 1 -3.23 23.33 11.65
N ASN A 2 -3.56 23.06 10.39
CA ASN A 2 -3.78 24.12 9.40
C ASN A 2 -5.25 24.56 9.53
N LYS A 3 -5.52 25.54 10.39
CA LYS A 3 -6.88 25.97 10.75
C LYS A 3 -7.74 26.33 9.53
N GLU A 4 -7.12 26.84 8.46
CA GLU A 4 -7.81 27.17 7.21
C GLU A 4 -8.25 25.90 6.46
N LEU A 5 -7.35 24.95 6.27
CA LEU A 5 -7.67 23.65 5.66
C LEU A 5 -8.76 22.92 6.45
N ASP A 6 -8.61 22.86 7.78
CA ASP A 6 -9.55 22.15 8.64
C ASP A 6 -10.96 22.75 8.50
N LYS A 7 -11.07 24.09 8.46
CA LYS A 7 -12.34 24.78 8.21
C LYS A 7 -12.93 24.41 6.85
N ILE A 8 -12.14 24.49 5.76
CA ILE A 8 -12.59 24.13 4.42
C ILE A 8 -13.14 22.70 4.39
N LEU A 9 -12.42 21.75 5.00
CA LEU A 9 -12.83 20.34 4.99
C LEU A 9 -14.08 20.08 5.84
N LEU A 10 -14.27 20.79 6.95
CA LEU A 10 -15.49 20.72 7.76
C LEU A 10 -16.70 21.26 7.00
N ASP A 11 -16.54 22.38 6.28
CA ASP A 11 -17.61 23.03 5.53
C ASP A 11 -18.10 22.18 4.34
N GLU A 12 -17.29 21.23 3.86
CA GLU A 12 -17.69 20.30 2.80
C GLU A 12 -18.45 19.04 3.30
N ILE A 13 -18.50 18.78 4.61
CA ILE A 13 -19.18 17.59 5.17
C ILE A 13 -20.69 17.57 4.85
N PRO A 14 -21.45 18.67 4.98
CA PRO A 14 -22.87 18.69 4.61
C PRO A 14 -23.13 18.27 3.16
N TYR A 15 -22.22 18.65 2.25
CA TYR A 15 -22.35 18.31 0.83
C TYR A 15 -22.22 16.81 0.56
N ILE A 16 -21.24 16.12 1.18
CA ILE A 16 -21.13 14.67 1.00
C ILE A 16 -22.31 13.92 1.64
N LYS A 17 -22.88 14.45 2.74
CA LYS A 17 -24.11 13.91 3.33
C LYS A 17 -25.28 13.99 2.35
N GLU A 18 -25.48 15.15 1.73
CA GLU A 18 -26.51 15.34 0.69
C GLU A 18 -26.31 14.38 -0.48
N CYS A 19 -25.10 14.29 -1.04
CA CYS A 19 -24.80 13.36 -2.13
C CYS A 19 -25.02 11.89 -1.74
N GLY A 20 -24.66 11.50 -0.52
CA GLY A 20 -24.88 10.15 -0.03
C GLY A 20 -26.35 9.81 0.12
N ASN A 21 -27.18 10.75 0.62
CA ASN A 21 -28.63 10.57 0.69
C ASN A 21 -29.26 10.42 -0.71
N LYS A 22 -28.86 11.27 -1.67
CA LYS A 22 -29.29 11.14 -3.07
C LYS A 22 -28.90 9.78 -3.66
N PHE A 23 -27.68 9.31 -3.38
CA PHE A 23 -27.22 7.99 -3.83
C PHE A 23 -28.05 6.85 -3.22
N ILE A 24 -28.32 6.86 -1.92
CA ILE A 24 -29.14 5.85 -1.23
C ILE A 24 -30.57 5.82 -1.79
N ASN A 25 -31.14 6.98 -2.12
CA ASN A 25 -32.47 7.13 -2.71
C ASN A 25 -32.53 6.80 -4.22
N ASN A 26 -31.42 6.39 -4.84
CA ASN A 26 -31.29 6.17 -6.29
C ASN A 26 -31.49 7.43 -7.16
N GLU A 27 -31.34 8.62 -6.57
CA GLU A 27 -31.37 9.92 -7.27
C GLU A 27 -30.00 10.28 -7.87
N MET A 28 -28.96 9.51 -7.55
CA MET A 28 -27.59 9.68 -8.07
C MET A 28 -27.02 8.33 -8.47
N SER A 29 -26.43 8.23 -9.66
CA SER A 29 -25.81 6.98 -10.09
C SER A 29 -24.55 6.66 -9.29
N LYS A 30 -24.18 5.38 -9.28
CA LYS A 30 -22.93 4.89 -8.68
C LYS A 30 -21.69 5.60 -9.23
N MET A 31 -21.64 5.90 -10.53
CA MET A 31 -20.47 6.51 -11.15
C MET A 31 -20.34 7.99 -10.77
N GLU A 32 -21.47 8.70 -10.72
CA GLU A 32 -21.54 10.10 -10.26
C GLU A 32 -21.15 10.20 -8.78
N PHE A 33 -21.77 9.39 -7.91
CA PHE A 33 -21.45 9.39 -6.49
C PHE A 33 -19.97 9.09 -6.26
N LYS A 34 -19.42 8.05 -6.89
CA LYS A 34 -17.99 7.71 -6.80
C LYS A 34 -17.07 8.85 -7.27
N GLY A 35 -17.49 9.61 -8.29
CA GLY A 35 -16.77 10.77 -8.79
C GLY A 35 -16.66 11.88 -7.74
N ILE A 36 -17.73 12.10 -6.98
CA ILE A 36 -17.81 13.11 -5.91
C ILE A 36 -17.17 12.58 -4.62
N SER A 37 -17.66 11.45 -4.10
CA SER A 37 -17.31 10.86 -2.81
C SER A 37 -15.83 10.49 -2.71
N GLY A 38 -15.21 10.14 -3.83
CA GLY A 38 -13.81 9.74 -3.88
C GLY A 38 -12.86 10.77 -3.29
N ARG A 39 -13.12 12.08 -3.46
CA ARG A 39 -12.25 13.13 -2.90
C ARG A 39 -12.20 13.11 -1.37
N PHE A 40 -13.29 12.68 -0.73
CA PHE A 40 -13.42 12.53 0.71
C PHE A 40 -12.87 11.20 1.24
N GLY A 41 -12.32 10.35 0.37
CA GLY A 41 -11.91 9.00 0.75
C GLY A 41 -13.11 8.09 1.07
N VAL A 42 -14.31 8.44 0.57
CA VAL A 42 -15.55 7.70 0.81
C VAL A 42 -15.95 6.93 -0.44
N TYR A 43 -16.34 5.67 -0.26
CA TYR A 43 -16.87 4.83 -1.33
C TYR A 43 -18.04 4.01 -0.82
N ALA A 44 -19.12 3.95 -1.59
CA ALA A 44 -20.22 3.05 -1.31
C ALA A 44 -19.79 1.58 -1.51
N HIS A 45 -20.38 0.69 -0.71
CA HIS A 45 -20.31 -0.75 -0.91
C HIS A 45 -21.17 -1.15 -2.10
N ARG A 46 -21.13 -2.43 -2.49
CA ARG A 46 -21.88 -2.93 -3.65
C ARG A 46 -23.39 -2.97 -3.41
N ASP A 47 -23.83 -3.05 -2.16
CA ASP A 47 -25.25 -3.04 -1.76
C ASP A 47 -25.93 -1.67 -1.94
N GLY A 48 -25.15 -0.60 -2.13
CA GLY A 48 -25.63 0.77 -2.29
C GLY A 48 -26.09 1.45 -0.99
N LYS A 49 -25.94 0.80 0.17
CA LYS A 49 -26.46 1.29 1.46
C LYS A 49 -25.36 1.56 2.47
N GLU A 50 -24.32 0.75 2.46
CA GLU A 50 -23.17 0.91 3.34
C GLU A 50 -22.02 1.62 2.63
N PHE A 51 -21.15 2.23 3.42
CA PHE A 51 -20.01 3.00 2.95
C PHE A 51 -18.71 2.56 3.62
N MET A 52 -17.62 2.86 2.95
CA MET A 52 -16.25 2.78 3.45
C MET A 52 -15.68 4.18 3.53
N ILE A 53 -14.95 4.47 4.60
CA ILE A 53 -14.10 5.65 4.70
C ILE A 53 -12.64 5.23 4.89
N ARG A 54 -11.75 5.89 4.16
CA ARG A 54 -10.31 5.73 4.30
C ARG A 54 -9.72 6.87 5.13
N LEU A 55 -9.14 6.51 6.26
CA LEU A 55 -8.36 7.38 7.12
C LEU A 55 -6.91 7.39 6.62
N ARG A 56 -6.36 8.58 6.34
CA ARG A 56 -4.94 8.72 6.00
C ARG A 56 -4.09 8.57 7.25
N THR A 57 -2.99 7.86 7.11
CA THR A 57 -1.93 7.77 8.11
C THR A 57 -0.64 8.19 7.42
N SER A 58 -0.15 9.39 7.75
CA SER A 58 0.97 10.08 7.11
C SER A 58 2.14 9.14 6.86
N CYS A 59 2.27 8.61 5.64
CA CYS A 59 3.34 7.68 5.27
C CYS A 59 3.38 6.36 6.05
N GLY A 60 2.23 5.95 6.61
CA GLY A 60 2.18 4.80 7.53
C GLY A 60 2.81 5.06 8.89
N VAL A 61 3.28 6.28 9.17
CA VAL A 61 3.78 6.71 10.48
C VAL A 61 2.58 7.03 11.36
N ILE A 62 2.31 6.15 12.31
CA ILE A 62 1.14 6.26 13.19
C ILE A 62 1.65 6.56 14.61
N SER A 63 1.19 7.67 15.18
CA SER A 63 1.42 7.94 16.61
C SER A 63 0.52 7.05 17.48
N LYS A 64 0.96 6.79 18.71
CA LYS A 64 0.15 6.12 19.74
C LYS A 64 -1.24 6.76 19.87
N LYS A 65 -1.30 8.11 19.89
CA LYS A 65 -2.56 8.87 19.93
C LYS A 65 -3.47 8.54 18.74
N GLN A 66 -2.93 8.58 17.51
CA GLN A 66 -3.70 8.28 16.30
C GLN A 66 -4.21 6.84 16.26
N LEU A 67 -3.43 5.86 16.73
CA LEU A 67 -3.89 4.47 16.77
C LEU A 67 -5.06 4.30 17.74
N HIS A 68 -5.01 4.96 18.91
CA HIS A 68 -6.13 5.03 19.85
C HIS A 68 -7.36 5.69 19.23
N ILE A 69 -7.21 6.80 18.49
CA ILE A 69 -8.32 7.47 17.80
C ILE A 69 -8.98 6.52 16.79
N ILE A 70 -8.18 5.81 15.99
CA ILE A 70 -8.69 4.83 15.01
C ILE A 70 -9.49 3.72 15.71
N TYR A 71 -8.96 3.17 16.81
CA TYR A 71 -9.65 2.16 17.61
C TYR A 71 -10.96 2.69 18.21
N ASN A 72 -10.93 3.88 18.79
CA ASN A 72 -12.08 4.51 19.43
C ASN A 72 -13.19 4.82 18.41
N LEU A 73 -12.83 5.32 17.22
CA LEU A 73 -13.78 5.52 16.13
C LEU A 73 -14.42 4.18 15.73
N ALA A 74 -13.62 3.15 15.46
CA ALA A 74 -14.15 1.85 15.07
C ALA A 74 -15.07 1.24 16.15
N SER A 75 -14.65 1.32 17.42
CA SER A 75 -15.41 0.81 18.58
C SER A 75 -16.72 1.58 18.80
N LYS A 76 -16.68 2.93 18.76
CA LYS A 76 -17.86 3.80 18.91
C LYS A 76 -18.94 3.49 17.87
N TYR A 77 -18.54 3.18 16.64
CA TYR A 77 -19.46 2.82 15.56
C TYR A 77 -19.69 1.31 15.43
N LYS A 78 -19.35 0.53 16.47
CA LYS A 78 -19.61 -0.92 16.60
C LYS A 78 -19.06 -1.76 15.44
N LEU A 79 -17.89 -1.39 14.93
CA LEU A 79 -17.18 -2.18 13.93
C LEU A 79 -16.38 -3.28 14.62
N ASP A 80 -16.35 -4.48 14.03
CA ASP A 80 -15.56 -5.58 14.61
C ASP A 80 -14.06 -5.50 14.26
N LYS A 81 -13.72 -4.76 13.20
CA LYS A 81 -12.40 -4.78 12.58
C LYS A 81 -12.08 -3.50 11.81
N ILE A 82 -10.79 -3.27 11.61
CA ILE A 82 -10.25 -2.29 10.66
C ILE A 82 -9.51 -3.01 9.53
N HIS A 83 -9.36 -2.35 8.38
CA HIS A 83 -8.64 -2.89 7.24
C HIS A 83 -7.41 -2.05 6.93
N LEU A 84 -6.23 -2.66 7.09
CA LEU A 84 -4.94 -2.09 6.70
C LEU A 84 -4.77 -2.20 5.19
N THR A 85 -4.12 -1.21 4.56
CA THR A 85 -4.12 -1.11 3.09
C THR A 85 -2.71 -1.12 2.50
N THR A 86 -2.60 -1.52 1.24
CA THR A 86 -1.37 -1.48 0.43
C THR A 86 -0.84 -0.09 0.09
N ARG A 87 -1.34 0.95 0.77
CA ARG A 87 -0.88 2.35 0.69
C ARG A 87 -0.70 2.93 2.09
N GLN A 88 -0.52 2.07 3.09
CA GLN A 88 -0.25 2.44 4.48
C GLN A 88 -1.29 3.40 5.05
N ALA A 89 -2.57 3.10 4.80
CA ALA A 89 -3.75 3.78 5.31
C ALA A 89 -4.70 2.77 5.98
N VAL A 90 -5.69 3.26 6.72
CA VAL A 90 -6.71 2.44 7.39
C VAL A 90 -8.08 2.66 6.77
N GLN A 91 -8.86 1.61 6.55
CA GLN A 91 -10.25 1.67 6.11
C GLN A 91 -11.19 1.18 7.21
N LEU A 92 -12.30 1.89 7.35
CA LEU A 92 -13.46 1.49 8.14
C LEU A 92 -14.61 1.20 7.16
N HIS A 93 -15.30 0.08 7.34
CA HIS A 93 -16.35 -0.42 6.44
C HIS A 93 -17.66 -0.63 7.20
N GLY A 94 -18.78 -0.75 6.49
CA GLY A 94 -20.09 -1.06 7.09
C GLY A 94 -20.75 0.15 7.75
N LEU A 95 -20.51 1.35 7.23
CA LEU A 95 -20.95 2.60 7.84
C LEU A 95 -22.14 3.18 7.08
N SER A 96 -23.11 3.79 7.77
CA SER A 96 -24.10 4.67 7.16
C SER A 96 -23.45 6.00 6.73
N ILE A 97 -24.10 6.76 5.84
CA ILE A 97 -23.60 8.08 5.44
C ILE A 97 -23.49 9.05 6.62
N ASP A 98 -24.39 8.97 7.60
CA ASP A 98 -24.30 9.78 8.82
C ASP A 98 -23.07 9.44 9.65
N ASN A 99 -22.79 8.15 9.83
CA ASN A 99 -21.58 7.70 10.52
C ASN A 99 -20.32 8.16 9.78
N ILE A 100 -20.31 8.11 8.45
CA ILE A 100 -19.21 8.64 7.63
C ILE A 100 -18.96 10.13 7.96
N CYS A 101 -20.02 10.95 7.96
CA CYS A 101 -19.90 12.39 8.22
C CYS A 101 -19.40 12.68 9.63
N ASN A 102 -19.90 11.94 10.63
CA ASN A 102 -19.44 12.09 12.01
C ASN A 102 -17.97 11.66 12.17
N ILE A 103 -17.58 10.51 11.59
CA ILE A 103 -16.19 10.05 11.58
C ILE A 103 -15.27 11.06 10.89
N MET A 104 -15.67 11.64 9.75
CA MET A 104 -14.89 12.68 9.07
C MET A 104 -14.60 13.86 10.00
N LYS A 105 -15.63 14.35 10.70
CA LYS A 105 -15.50 15.46 11.65
C LYS A 105 -14.60 15.10 12.83
N GLU A 106 -14.86 13.96 13.49
CA GLU A 106 -14.12 13.52 14.67
C GLU A 106 -12.65 13.21 14.35
N ALA A 107 -12.39 12.52 13.24
CA ALA A 107 -11.03 12.21 12.79
C ALA A 107 -10.25 13.49 12.48
N LEU A 108 -10.88 14.46 11.78
CA LEU A 108 -10.24 15.71 11.41
C LEU A 108 -9.86 16.56 12.64
N LEU A 109 -10.73 16.65 13.65
CA LEU A 109 -10.45 17.36 14.91
C LEU A 109 -9.23 16.78 15.65
N GLU A 110 -8.93 15.52 15.41
CA GLU A 110 -7.78 14.82 15.97
C GLU A 110 -6.58 14.74 15.01
N GLY A 111 -6.62 15.45 13.88
CA GLY A 111 -5.54 15.54 12.90
C GLY A 111 -5.42 14.33 11.96
N ILE A 112 -6.49 13.55 11.79
CA ILE A 112 -6.58 12.45 10.81
C ILE A 112 -7.46 12.91 9.64
N TYR A 113 -6.85 13.00 8.46
CA TYR A 113 -7.51 13.48 7.25
C TYR A 113 -8.04 12.32 6.40
N THR A 114 -9.11 12.58 5.64
CA THR A 114 -9.69 11.62 4.67
C THR A 114 -9.56 12.12 3.23
N ARG A 115 -9.36 13.43 3.05
CA ARG A 115 -9.12 14.09 1.76
C ARG A 115 -7.93 13.47 1.03
N GLY A 116 -8.15 13.01 -0.19
CA GLY A 116 -7.14 12.28 -0.98
C GLY A 116 -6.92 10.81 -0.58
N GLY A 117 -7.74 10.27 0.33
CA GLY A 117 -7.87 8.81 0.49
C GLY A 117 -8.35 8.12 -0.79
N GLY A 118 -9.10 8.84 -1.62
CA GLY A 118 -9.62 8.45 -2.92
C GLY A 118 -9.45 9.55 -3.99
N GLY A 119 -10.27 9.47 -5.04
CA GLY A 119 -10.38 10.52 -6.06
C GLY A 119 -9.11 10.79 -6.88
N ASP A 120 -9.11 11.96 -7.52
CA ASP A 120 -8.07 12.50 -8.38
C ASP A 120 -7.22 13.52 -7.59
N PHE A 121 -6.56 12.99 -6.55
CA PHE A 121 -5.76 13.74 -5.58
C PHE A 121 -4.43 13.03 -5.32
N PRO A 122 -3.43 13.72 -4.75
CA PRO A 122 -2.28 13.07 -4.14
C PRO A 122 -2.74 12.08 -3.08
N ARG A 123 -2.35 10.82 -3.25
CA ARG A 123 -2.68 9.75 -2.30
C ARG A 123 -1.80 9.83 -1.06
N ASN A 124 -2.02 8.91 -0.13
CA ASN A 124 -1.09 8.68 0.96
C ASN A 124 0.31 8.45 0.37
N VAL A 125 1.27 9.26 0.79
CA VAL A 125 2.68 9.04 0.46
C VAL A 125 3.08 7.70 1.05
N ALA A 126 3.84 6.89 0.31
CA ALA A 126 4.32 5.61 0.82
C ALA A 126 5.77 5.71 1.33
N LEU A 127 6.13 4.85 2.28
CA LEU A 127 7.40 4.85 2.97
C LEU A 127 7.85 3.42 3.25
N SER A 128 9.14 3.13 3.08
CA SER A 128 9.74 1.89 3.58
C SER A 128 9.54 1.80 5.10
N PRO A 129 8.78 0.80 5.61
CA PRO A 129 8.25 0.85 6.97
C PRO A 129 9.33 0.77 8.06
N LEU A 130 10.54 0.31 7.75
CA LEU A 130 11.67 0.24 8.67
C LEU A 130 12.68 1.40 8.49
N SER A 131 12.30 2.48 7.81
CA SER A 131 13.15 3.67 7.71
C SER A 131 13.48 4.24 9.09
N GLY A 132 14.76 4.53 9.32
CA GLY A 132 15.34 4.98 10.58
C GLY A 132 15.88 3.86 11.47
N VAL A 133 15.52 2.61 11.21
CA VAL A 133 15.86 1.48 12.10
C VAL A 133 16.42 0.26 11.38
N ASN A 134 16.28 0.15 10.05
CA ASN A 134 16.78 -0.98 9.28
C ASN A 134 18.32 -1.01 9.27
N GLU A 135 18.93 -2.17 9.54
CA GLU A 135 20.38 -2.39 9.55
C GLU A 135 21.04 -2.09 8.19
N ASN A 136 20.30 -2.30 7.09
CA ASN A 136 20.79 -2.17 5.72
C ASN A 136 20.24 -0.92 5.01
N GLU A 137 19.79 0.10 5.74
CA GLU A 137 19.35 1.36 5.11
C GLU A 137 20.51 2.29 4.78
N VAL A 138 20.32 3.09 3.74
CA VAL A 138 21.29 4.12 3.36
C VAL A 138 21.18 5.33 4.30
N PHE A 139 19.98 5.87 4.47
CA PHE A 139 19.63 6.88 5.47
C PHE A 139 18.13 6.87 5.75
N ASP A 140 17.70 7.53 6.84
CA ASP A 140 16.29 7.62 7.21
C ASP A 140 15.53 8.56 6.26
N VAL A 141 14.62 8.00 5.46
CA VAL A 141 13.79 8.77 4.52
C VAL A 141 12.45 9.22 5.12
N THR A 142 12.16 8.83 6.38
CA THR A 142 10.92 9.16 7.09
C THR A 142 10.63 10.66 7.11
N PRO A 143 11.58 11.55 7.46
CA PRO A 143 11.29 12.97 7.55
C PRO A 143 10.92 13.60 6.20
N TYR A 144 11.56 13.16 5.12
CA TYR A 144 11.28 13.61 3.76
C TYR A 144 9.89 13.18 3.29
N ALA A 145 9.50 11.94 3.59
CA ALA A 145 8.16 11.44 3.29
C ALA A 145 7.09 12.23 4.06
N ILE A 146 7.29 12.49 5.36
CA ILE A 146 6.38 13.29 6.18
C ILE A 146 6.27 14.72 5.66
N ALA A 147 7.40 15.33 5.27
CA ALA A 147 7.40 16.67 4.67
C ALA A 147 6.61 16.70 3.37
N CYS A 148 6.76 15.68 2.51
CA CYS A 148 5.97 15.52 1.29
C CYS A 148 4.47 15.40 1.59
N ASP A 149 4.06 14.58 2.57
CA ASP A 149 2.64 14.42 2.91
C ASP A 149 2.05 15.73 3.46
N LYS A 150 2.78 16.42 4.35
CA LYS A 150 2.38 17.75 4.87
C LYS A 150 2.25 18.78 3.74
N TYR A 151 3.20 18.79 2.80
CA TYR A 151 3.17 19.69 1.65
C TYR A 151 1.95 19.41 0.76
N PHE A 152 1.68 18.15 0.45
CA PHE A 152 0.48 17.78 -0.29
C PHE A 152 -0.80 18.18 0.44
N LEU A 153 -0.92 17.91 1.74
CA LEU A 153 -2.09 18.30 2.52
C LEU A 153 -2.31 19.82 2.50
N LYS A 154 -1.23 20.62 2.61
CA LYS A 154 -1.31 22.09 2.52
C LYS A 154 -1.86 22.56 1.17
N LYS A 155 -1.62 21.84 0.07
CA LYS A 155 -2.06 22.20 -1.29
C LYS A 155 -3.21 21.34 -1.81
N ILE A 156 -3.74 20.41 -1.02
CA ILE A 156 -4.63 19.36 -1.55
C ILE A 156 -5.94 19.90 -2.12
N TYR A 157 -6.36 21.08 -1.65
CA TYR A 157 -7.56 21.78 -2.13
C TYR A 157 -7.29 22.70 -3.34
N THR A 158 -6.02 22.96 -3.68
CA THR A 158 -5.64 23.80 -4.83
C THR A 158 -5.39 22.98 -6.09
N TYR A 159 -5.07 21.68 -5.97
CA TYR A 159 -4.79 20.83 -7.11
C TYR A 159 -6.06 20.34 -7.82
N LYS A 160 -6.06 20.46 -9.16
CA LYS A 160 -7.00 19.78 -10.06
C LYS A 160 -6.22 18.79 -10.90
N LEU A 161 -6.09 17.55 -10.43
CA LEU A 161 -5.33 16.51 -11.13
C LEU A 161 -6.24 15.76 -12.12
N PRO A 162 -5.69 15.24 -13.24
CA PRO A 162 -6.46 14.41 -14.17
C PRO A 162 -6.76 13.02 -13.59
N ARG A 163 -5.91 12.52 -12.69
CA ARG A 163 -6.11 11.28 -11.95
C ARG A 163 -5.33 11.28 -10.62
N LYS A 164 -5.41 10.20 -9.85
CA LYS A 164 -4.59 9.99 -8.64
C LYS A 164 -3.09 10.11 -8.91
N LEU A 165 -2.37 10.78 -8.01
CA LEU A 165 -0.91 10.87 -7.97
C LEU A 165 -0.39 10.10 -6.75
N LYS A 166 0.55 9.18 -6.94
CA LYS A 166 1.16 8.37 -5.88
C LYS A 166 2.65 8.65 -5.81
N VAL A 167 3.10 8.97 -4.60
CA VAL A 167 4.50 9.23 -4.28
C VAL A 167 4.98 8.23 -3.24
N SER A 168 6.24 7.80 -3.32
CA SER A 168 6.84 6.88 -2.35
C SER A 168 8.31 7.16 -2.08
N PHE A 169 8.77 6.75 -0.90
CA PHE A 169 10.15 6.88 -0.43
C PHE A 169 10.67 5.55 0.09
N SER A 170 11.78 5.08 -0.46
CA SER A 170 12.49 3.88 0.00
C SER A 170 13.88 4.19 0.52
N ASN A 171 14.25 3.52 1.61
CA ASN A 171 15.52 3.75 2.32
C ASN A 171 16.68 2.87 1.82
N ASN A 172 16.42 1.95 0.88
CA ASN A 172 17.43 1.15 0.19
C ASN A 172 16.87 0.58 -1.13
N ASN A 173 17.71 -0.19 -1.83
CA ASN A 173 17.43 -0.76 -3.15
C ASN A 173 16.39 -1.88 -3.18
N ASN A 174 16.00 -2.44 -2.03
CA ASN A 174 14.95 -3.47 -1.96
C ASN A 174 13.56 -2.87 -2.28
N ASP A 175 13.43 -1.54 -2.26
CA ASP A 175 12.23 -0.80 -2.67
C ASP A 175 10.91 -1.26 -2.02
N SER A 176 10.90 -1.42 -0.69
CA SER A 176 9.69 -1.81 0.05
C SER A 176 8.56 -0.76 0.03
N ALA A 177 8.77 0.41 -0.59
CA ALA A 177 7.74 1.43 -0.81
C ALA A 177 7.19 1.45 -2.26
N HIS A 178 7.73 0.60 -3.13
CA HIS A 178 7.32 0.40 -4.52
C HIS A 178 7.58 1.63 -5.43
N CYS A 179 8.67 2.36 -5.18
CA CYS A 179 9.15 3.54 -5.90
C CYS A 179 9.30 3.31 -7.40
N THR A 180 9.76 2.14 -7.82
CA THR A 180 9.96 1.83 -9.24
C THR A 180 8.65 1.54 -9.99
N VAL A 181 7.50 1.56 -9.33
CA VAL A 181 6.17 1.34 -9.95
C VAL A 181 5.10 2.35 -9.47
N GLN A 182 5.50 3.53 -8.99
CA GLN A 182 4.61 4.65 -8.66
C GLN A 182 4.72 5.80 -9.68
N ASP A 183 3.84 6.80 -9.55
CA ASP A 183 3.91 7.99 -10.40
C ASP A 183 5.20 8.79 -10.15
N LEU A 184 5.68 8.82 -8.90
CA LEU A 184 6.99 9.33 -8.49
C LEU A 184 7.55 8.53 -7.31
N GLY A 185 8.80 8.10 -7.38
CA GLY A 185 9.50 7.39 -6.30
C GLY A 185 10.87 7.98 -6.00
N PHE A 186 11.24 8.02 -4.72
CA PHE A 186 12.54 8.44 -4.23
C PHE A 186 13.22 7.28 -3.51
N VAL A 187 14.42 6.90 -3.94
CA VAL A 187 15.17 5.80 -3.35
C VAL A 187 16.47 6.34 -2.81
N ALA A 188 16.70 6.18 -1.50
CA ALA A 188 17.90 6.63 -0.83
C ALA A 188 19.14 5.97 -1.44
N THR A 189 20.15 6.79 -1.71
CA THR A 189 21.46 6.34 -2.19
C THR A 189 22.56 7.24 -1.64
N LYS A 190 23.81 6.84 -1.85
CA LYS A 190 24.98 7.54 -1.32
C LYS A 190 26.08 7.53 -2.36
N GLU A 191 26.69 8.69 -2.57
CA GLU A 191 27.84 8.87 -3.46
C GLU A 191 28.87 9.76 -2.75
N ASN A 192 30.14 9.34 -2.72
CA ASN A 192 31.22 10.07 -2.03
C ASN A 192 30.87 10.49 -0.60
N ASN A 193 30.26 9.57 0.14
CA ASN A 193 29.75 9.78 1.50
C ASN A 193 28.62 10.81 1.69
N LYS A 194 28.09 11.40 0.61
CA LYS A 194 26.94 12.30 0.65
C LYS A 194 25.65 11.56 0.29
N ASN A 195 24.59 11.85 1.03
CA ASN A 195 23.26 11.27 0.82
C ASN A 195 22.57 11.92 -0.39
N TYR A 196 21.90 11.10 -1.19
CA TYR A 196 21.12 11.51 -2.35
C TYR A 196 19.87 10.66 -2.51
N PHE A 197 18.99 11.07 -3.40
CA PHE A 197 17.92 10.21 -3.92
C PHE A 197 18.15 9.87 -5.39
N LYS A 198 17.95 8.60 -5.74
CA LYS A 198 17.56 8.22 -7.11
C LYS A 198 16.07 8.46 -7.26
N VAL A 199 15.69 9.07 -8.38
CA VAL A 199 14.28 9.42 -8.65
C VAL A 199 13.72 8.60 -9.81
N PHE A 200 12.50 8.12 -9.64
CA PHE A 200 11.80 7.30 -10.62
C PHE A 200 10.45 7.92 -10.97
N PHE A 201 10.06 7.93 -12.24
CA PHE A 201 8.82 8.55 -12.72
C PHE A 201 7.92 7.61 -13.52
N GLY A 202 6.62 7.87 -13.45
CA GLY A 202 5.65 7.38 -14.43
C GLY A 202 5.46 5.87 -14.46
N GLY A 203 5.68 5.19 -13.35
CA GLY A 203 5.22 3.83 -13.16
C GLY A 203 3.73 3.76 -12.81
N GLY A 204 3.23 2.53 -12.69
CA GLY A 204 1.92 2.31 -12.10
C GLY A 204 1.30 0.98 -12.48
N LEU A 205 0.71 0.33 -11.49
CA LEU A 205 0.03 -0.96 -11.62
C LEU A 205 -1.43 -0.84 -12.10
N GLY A 206 -2.08 -1.99 -12.32
CA GLY A 206 -3.43 -2.15 -12.87
C GLY A 206 -3.38 -2.64 -14.32
N ARG A 207 -4.53 -2.57 -15.01
CA ARG A 207 -4.74 -3.13 -16.37
C ARG A 207 -3.59 -2.97 -17.38
N ASN A 208 -2.94 -1.81 -17.41
CA ASN A 208 -1.74 -1.56 -18.21
C ASN A 208 -0.61 -1.19 -17.24
N PRO A 209 0.11 -2.18 -16.67
CA PRO A 209 1.14 -1.92 -15.69
C PRO A 209 2.40 -1.38 -16.38
N ALA A 210 3.15 -0.50 -15.70
CA ALA A 210 4.41 0.04 -16.21
C ALA A 210 5.43 0.20 -15.08
N VAL A 211 6.68 -0.14 -15.39
CA VAL A 211 7.85 0.20 -14.56
C VAL A 211 8.21 1.66 -14.83
N SER A 212 8.69 2.34 -13.80
CA SER A 212 9.06 3.74 -13.84
C SER A 212 10.37 3.94 -14.61
N ILE A 213 10.52 5.12 -15.21
CA ILE A 213 11.80 5.56 -15.78
C ILE A 213 12.69 6.13 -14.67
N GLU A 214 13.98 5.82 -14.68
CA GLU A 214 14.97 6.43 -13.77
C GLU A 214 15.39 7.81 -14.30
N PHE A 215 15.38 8.80 -13.41
CA PHE A 215 15.97 10.12 -13.66
C PHE A 215 17.50 10.02 -13.62
N PRO A 216 18.21 10.56 -14.61
CA PRO A 216 19.65 10.34 -14.74
C PRO A 216 20.50 11.01 -13.65
N GLU A 217 19.97 12.00 -12.94
CA GLU A 217 20.72 12.76 -11.95
C GLU A 217 20.36 12.33 -10.52
N LEU A 218 21.37 12.28 -9.66
CA LEU A 218 21.18 12.13 -8.22
C LEU A 218 20.65 13.44 -7.63
N ILE A 219 19.65 13.34 -6.77
CA ILE A 219 18.96 14.49 -6.22
C ILE A 219 19.41 14.74 -4.79
N ASP A 220 19.75 16.00 -4.48
CA ASP A 220 20.05 16.42 -3.13
C ASP A 220 18.79 16.28 -2.24
N PRO A 221 18.86 15.67 -1.04
CA PRO A 221 17.68 15.49 -0.20
C PRO A 221 16.91 16.78 0.11
N LYS A 222 17.57 17.95 0.13
CA LYS A 222 16.88 19.24 0.32
C LYS A 222 15.96 19.60 -0.85
N ASP A 223 16.13 18.97 -2.01
CA ASP A 223 15.43 19.33 -3.24
C ASP A 223 14.11 18.58 -3.45
N VAL A 224 13.78 17.62 -2.57
CA VAL A 224 12.62 16.74 -2.71
C VAL A 224 11.34 17.49 -3.08
N LEU A 225 11.04 18.63 -2.43
CA LEU A 225 9.80 19.37 -2.71
C LEU A 225 9.77 20.03 -4.09
N TYR A 226 10.92 20.40 -4.68
CA TYR A 226 10.96 20.85 -6.08
C TYR A 226 10.55 19.73 -7.01
N HIS A 227 11.04 18.52 -6.77
CA HIS A 227 10.71 17.35 -7.60
C HIS A 227 9.23 16.97 -7.48
N ILE A 228 8.67 17.07 -6.26
CA ILE A 228 7.24 16.86 -5.98
C ILE A 228 6.37 17.88 -6.74
N GLU A 229 6.68 19.16 -6.63
CA GLU A 229 5.90 20.19 -7.31
C GLU A 229 6.06 20.10 -8.83
N ALA A 230 7.28 19.85 -9.34
CA ALA A 230 7.54 19.71 -10.77
C ALA A 230 6.72 18.59 -11.40
N ILE A 231 6.69 17.39 -10.79
CA ILE A 231 5.87 16.29 -11.35
C ILE A 231 4.38 16.61 -11.25
N THR A 232 3.96 17.32 -10.20
CA THR A 232 2.56 17.69 -10.00
C THR A 232 2.12 18.69 -11.06
N GLN A 233 2.94 19.70 -11.36
CA GLN A 233 2.69 20.68 -12.42
C GLN A 233 2.69 20.01 -13.80
N LEU A 234 3.68 19.18 -14.11
CA LEU A 234 3.69 18.41 -15.35
C LEU A 234 2.42 17.57 -15.49
N PHE A 235 2.00 16.90 -14.42
CA PHE A 235 0.80 16.07 -14.47
C PHE A 235 -0.50 16.88 -14.67
N ILE A 236 -0.56 18.08 -14.09
CA ILE A 236 -1.69 19.00 -14.28
C ILE A 236 -1.78 19.47 -15.73
N HIS A 237 -0.66 19.83 -16.35
CA HIS A 237 -0.63 20.45 -17.68
C HIS A 237 -0.67 19.43 -18.82
N GLU A 238 0.06 18.32 -18.71
CA GLU A 238 0.21 17.34 -19.79
C GLU A 238 -0.75 16.14 -19.68
N GLY A 239 -1.47 16.03 -18.58
CA GLY A 239 -2.33 14.89 -18.32
C GLY A 239 -3.66 14.91 -19.08
N ASN A 240 -4.24 13.73 -19.28
CA ASN A 240 -5.49 13.57 -20.02
C ASN A 240 -6.72 13.67 -19.10
N TYR A 241 -7.55 14.71 -19.28
CA TYR A 241 -8.78 14.93 -18.52
C TYR A 241 -10.04 14.31 -19.15
N GLU A 242 -9.98 13.95 -20.43
CA GLU A 242 -11.11 13.41 -21.19
C GLU A 242 -11.25 11.89 -20.96
N ASN A 243 -10.14 11.15 -21.06
CA ASN A 243 -10.13 9.70 -20.96
C ASN A 243 -9.45 9.24 -19.65
N LYS A 244 -10.28 9.00 -18.63
CA LYS A 244 -9.86 8.51 -17.31
C LYS A 244 -9.04 7.20 -17.34
N SER A 245 -9.17 6.38 -18.39
CA SER A 245 -8.38 5.15 -18.52
C SER A 245 -6.94 5.41 -18.96
N LYS A 246 -6.68 6.57 -19.59
CA LYS A 246 -5.37 7.03 -20.07
C LYS A 246 -4.86 8.29 -19.32
N ALA A 247 -5.35 8.51 -18.10
CA ALA A 247 -5.14 9.75 -17.34
C ALA A 247 -4.05 9.69 -16.25
N ARG A 248 -3.24 8.63 -16.19
CA ARG A 248 -2.13 8.47 -15.23
C ARG A 248 -0.80 8.97 -15.81
N VAL A 249 0.16 9.32 -14.96
CA VAL A 249 1.49 9.82 -15.37
C VAL A 249 2.18 8.88 -16.35
N ARG A 250 2.03 7.56 -16.17
CA ARG A 250 2.58 6.56 -17.11
C ARG A 250 2.15 6.71 -18.57
N TYR A 251 0.99 7.32 -18.84
CA TYR A 251 0.55 7.54 -20.23
C TYR A 251 1.19 8.79 -20.83
N ILE A 252 1.68 9.71 -19.98
CA ILE A 252 2.51 10.83 -20.42
C ILE A 252 3.90 10.30 -20.80
N THR A 253 4.49 9.41 -19.99
CA THR A 253 5.75 8.74 -20.36
C THR A 253 5.62 7.89 -21.63
N GLU A 254 4.51 7.16 -21.81
CA GLU A 254 4.22 6.42 -23.04
C GLU A 254 4.13 7.35 -24.27
N LYS A 255 3.42 8.48 -24.15
CA LYS A 255 3.24 9.46 -25.24
C LYS A 255 4.54 10.16 -25.64
N LEU A 256 5.32 10.61 -24.65
CA LEU A 256 6.52 11.44 -24.89
C LEU A 256 7.79 10.60 -25.09
N GLY A 257 7.78 9.33 -24.70
CA GLY A 257 8.99 8.53 -24.53
C GLY A 257 9.84 9.00 -23.34
N LYS A 258 10.88 8.22 -23.01
CA LYS A 258 11.77 8.50 -21.87
C LYS A 258 12.42 9.89 -21.97
N ASP A 259 13.05 10.18 -23.10
CA ASP A 259 13.84 11.41 -23.28
C ASP A 259 12.94 12.64 -23.38
N GLY A 260 11.81 12.52 -24.09
CA GLY A 260 10.81 13.59 -24.19
C GLY A 260 10.19 13.92 -22.84
N PHE A 261 9.86 12.90 -22.03
CA PHE A 261 9.36 13.12 -20.67
C PHE A 261 10.39 13.81 -19.78
N ILE A 262 11.64 13.36 -19.77
CA ILE A 262 12.70 13.96 -18.95
C ILE A 262 12.95 15.42 -19.36
N SER A 263 12.97 15.70 -20.66
CA SER A 263 13.12 17.06 -21.19
C SER A 263 11.99 17.97 -20.73
N GLU A 264 10.74 17.52 -20.86
CA GLU A 264 9.57 18.28 -20.44
C GLU A 264 9.56 18.52 -18.92
N TYR A 265 9.82 17.47 -18.15
CA TYR A 265 9.94 17.53 -16.69
C TYR A 265 10.98 18.55 -16.22
N LYS A 266 12.16 18.60 -16.88
CA LYS A 266 13.24 19.52 -16.53
C LYS A 266 12.83 20.99 -16.68
N LYS A 267 11.90 21.33 -17.56
CA LYS A 267 11.39 22.71 -17.71
C LYS A 267 10.70 23.16 -16.41
N TYR A 268 9.73 22.38 -15.94
CA TYR A 268 9.03 22.65 -14.66
C TYR A 268 9.99 22.68 -13.48
N LEU A 269 10.95 21.74 -13.42
CA LEU A 269 11.93 21.70 -12.35
C LEU A 269 12.81 22.97 -12.33
N SER A 270 13.26 23.42 -13.50
CA SER A 270 14.14 24.59 -13.64
C SER A 270 13.42 25.88 -13.22
N GLU A 271 12.15 26.04 -13.60
CA GLU A 271 11.33 27.19 -13.18
C GLU A 271 11.13 27.25 -11.66
N LEU A 272 10.86 26.11 -11.03
CA LEU A 272 10.70 26.03 -9.57
C LEU A 272 12.03 26.31 -8.87
N LYS A 273 13.13 25.75 -9.38
CA LYS A 273 14.48 25.99 -8.86
C LYS A 273 14.91 27.45 -8.94
N ALA A 274 14.51 28.16 -9.99
CA ALA A 274 14.76 29.59 -10.11
C ALA A 274 14.02 30.43 -9.05
N LYS A 275 12.87 29.95 -8.53
CA LYS A 275 12.13 30.61 -7.44
C LYS A 275 12.79 30.39 -6.07
N GLY A 276 13.36 29.21 -5.85
CA GLY A 276 14.20 28.94 -4.67
C GLY A 276 13.46 28.82 -3.33
N ASP A 277 12.13 28.61 -3.32
CA ASP A 277 11.28 28.66 -2.12
C ASP A 277 10.85 27.28 -1.58
N LEU A 278 11.45 26.20 -2.10
CA LEU A 278 11.09 24.81 -1.76
C LEU A 278 12.24 23.99 -1.16
N ASP A 279 13.35 24.64 -0.78
CA ASP A 279 14.43 23.95 -0.06
C ASP A 279 13.88 23.34 1.24
N LEU A 280 14.09 22.04 1.39
CA LEU A 280 13.58 21.28 2.52
C LEU A 280 14.62 21.24 3.63
N HIS A 281 14.20 21.71 4.81
CA HIS A 281 14.95 21.58 6.04
C HIS A 281 14.32 20.50 6.91
N ILE A 282 15.06 19.44 7.17
CA ILE A 282 14.61 18.28 7.92
C ILE A 282 15.18 18.32 9.34
N GLU A 283 14.31 18.05 10.31
CA GLU A 283 14.71 17.68 11.68
C GLU A 283 14.93 16.17 11.74
N GLU A 284 16.05 15.75 12.31
CA GLU A 284 16.32 14.33 12.54
C GLU A 284 15.35 13.76 13.58
N ILE A 285 14.90 12.53 13.35
CA ILE A 285 14.02 11.83 14.29
C ILE A 285 14.90 11.19 15.36
N ASN A 286 14.58 11.43 16.62
CA ASN A 286 15.25 10.77 17.73
C ASN A 286 14.72 9.33 17.89
N TYR A 287 15.63 8.35 17.80
CA TYR A 287 15.37 6.93 18.02
C TYR A 287 15.95 6.41 19.35
N GLU A 288 16.42 7.30 20.23
CA GLU A 288 17.06 6.95 21.49
C GLU A 288 16.08 6.25 22.44
N LYS A 289 16.48 5.03 22.80
CA LYS A 289 15.90 4.23 23.86
C LYS A 289 16.96 3.22 24.30
N GLN A 290 17.02 2.94 25.60
CA GLN A 290 17.94 1.93 26.10
C GLN A 290 17.54 0.54 25.58
N GLY A 291 18.46 -0.09 24.85
CA GLY A 291 18.29 -1.44 24.35
C GLY A 291 18.59 -2.51 25.40
N VAL A 292 18.06 -3.71 25.16
CA VAL A 292 18.38 -4.93 25.89
C VAL A 292 18.56 -6.01 24.85
N ASN A 293 19.72 -6.66 24.80
CA ASN A 293 19.95 -7.73 23.85
C ASN A 293 19.03 -8.92 24.12
N LEU A 294 18.49 -9.47 23.04
CA LEU A 294 17.60 -10.61 23.02
C LEU A 294 18.21 -11.73 22.20
N ASP A 295 18.47 -12.85 22.85
CA ASP A 295 18.80 -14.11 22.20
C ASP A 295 17.50 -14.87 21.88
N LEU A 296 16.89 -14.51 20.75
CA LEU A 296 15.70 -15.16 20.20
C LEU A 296 15.69 -14.97 18.69
N THR A 297 15.55 -16.07 17.96
CA THR A 297 15.27 -16.04 16.52
C THR A 297 13.79 -16.25 16.30
N HIS A 298 13.14 -15.32 15.60
CA HIS A 298 11.73 -15.41 15.30
C HIS A 298 11.44 -14.70 13.97
N LYS A 299 10.62 -15.31 13.10
CA LYS A 299 10.30 -14.80 11.74
C LYS A 299 9.66 -13.40 11.70
N ARG A 300 8.96 -13.03 12.76
CA ARG A 300 8.34 -11.70 12.95
C ARG A 300 9.27 -10.69 13.63
N LEU A 301 10.46 -11.10 14.09
CA LEU A 301 11.39 -10.27 14.87
C LEU A 301 12.55 -9.82 13.99
N PHE A 302 12.80 -8.52 13.99
CA PHE A 302 13.87 -7.89 13.20
C PHE A 302 14.74 -7.08 14.14
N LYS A 303 16.06 -7.24 14.04
CA LYS A 303 17.01 -6.38 14.74
C LYS A 303 16.96 -4.98 14.12
N GLN A 304 17.10 -3.96 14.96
CA GLN A 304 17.30 -2.60 14.50
C GLN A 304 18.79 -2.26 14.50
N LYS A 305 19.20 -1.27 13.71
CA LYS A 305 20.58 -0.75 13.74
C LYS A 305 20.96 -0.10 15.08
N GLN A 306 19.97 0.26 15.90
CA GLN A 306 20.21 0.70 17.27
C GLN A 306 20.40 -0.52 18.19
N GLU A 307 21.47 -0.51 18.96
CA GLU A 307 21.88 -1.65 19.79
C GLU A 307 20.77 -2.09 20.77
N GLY A 308 20.51 -3.40 20.83
CA GLY A 308 19.53 -4.00 21.73
C GLY A 308 18.07 -3.61 21.47
N LEU A 309 17.76 -3.02 20.31
CA LEU A 309 16.41 -2.66 19.90
C LEU A 309 15.93 -3.51 18.72
N TYR A 310 14.62 -3.73 18.70
CA TYR A 310 13.96 -4.69 17.83
C TYR A 310 12.66 -4.11 17.27
N SER A 311 12.30 -4.60 16.10
CA SER A 311 11.02 -4.38 15.45
C SER A 311 10.26 -5.70 15.37
N VAL A 312 8.96 -5.69 15.65
CA VAL A 312 8.09 -6.86 15.51
C VAL A 312 7.01 -6.60 14.48
N TYR A 313 6.94 -7.47 13.47
CA TYR A 313 5.95 -7.41 12.40
C TYR A 313 4.65 -8.13 12.78
N ILE A 314 3.51 -7.53 12.45
CA ILE A 314 2.19 -8.12 12.54
C ILE A 314 1.49 -7.97 11.19
N LYS A 315 1.03 -9.09 10.63
CA LYS A 315 0.32 -9.15 9.36
C LYS A 315 -1.00 -9.89 9.54
N PRO A 316 -2.10 -9.17 9.81
CA PRO A 316 -3.43 -9.77 9.88
C PRO A 316 -3.77 -10.41 8.54
N ILE A 317 -4.48 -11.55 8.56
CA ILE A 317 -4.88 -12.26 7.34
C ILE A 317 -5.70 -11.32 6.45
N GLY A 318 -5.24 -11.12 5.21
CA GLY A 318 -5.87 -10.21 4.24
C GLY A 318 -5.95 -8.75 4.70
N GLY A 319 -5.08 -8.32 5.63
CA GLY A 319 -5.08 -6.95 6.16
C GLY A 319 -6.20 -6.65 7.15
N ILE A 320 -6.99 -7.65 7.57
CA ILE A 320 -8.14 -7.49 8.45
C ILE A 320 -7.72 -7.61 9.93
N LEU A 321 -7.60 -6.49 10.62
CA LEU A 321 -7.25 -6.44 12.04
C LEU A 321 -8.52 -6.29 12.90
N TYR A 322 -8.85 -7.32 13.68
CA TYR A 322 -9.98 -7.27 14.60
C TYR A 322 -9.72 -6.33 15.77
N LEU A 323 -10.75 -5.63 16.26
CA LEU A 323 -10.61 -4.66 17.34
C LEU A 323 -10.15 -5.30 18.65
N LYS A 324 -10.54 -6.54 18.94
CA LYS A 324 -10.06 -7.29 20.10
C LYS A 324 -8.54 -7.47 20.10
N ASP A 325 -7.95 -7.60 18.92
CA ASP A 325 -6.53 -7.82 18.73
C ASP A 325 -5.77 -6.49 18.68
N LEU A 326 -6.35 -5.47 18.03
CA LEU A 326 -5.85 -4.10 18.12
C LEU A 326 -5.83 -3.60 19.57
N LYS A 327 -6.83 -3.95 20.39
CA LYS A 327 -6.86 -3.58 21.82
C LYS A 327 -5.68 -4.17 22.58
N LYS A 328 -5.32 -5.44 22.34
CA LYS A 328 -4.12 -6.05 22.94
C LYS A 328 -2.85 -5.29 22.56
N VAL A 329 -2.73 -4.87 21.30
CA VAL A 329 -1.60 -4.06 20.85
C VAL A 329 -1.57 -2.73 21.57
N LEU A 330 -2.71 -2.03 21.66
CA LEU A 330 -2.85 -0.75 22.38
C LEU A 330 -2.43 -0.87 23.84
N ASP A 331 -2.94 -1.89 24.53
CA ASP A 331 -2.64 -2.13 25.96
C ASP A 331 -1.16 -2.37 26.22
N PHE A 332 -0.49 -3.04 25.28
CA PHE A 332 0.95 -3.23 25.35
C PHE A 332 1.71 -1.92 25.11
N ILE A 333 1.47 -1.26 23.98
CA ILE A 333 2.22 -0.05 23.61
C ILE A 333 1.95 1.11 24.58
N ASP A 334 0.86 1.05 25.33
CA ASP A 334 0.55 2.05 26.35
C ASP A 334 1.63 2.17 27.43
N ASN A 335 2.30 1.05 27.71
CA ASN A 335 3.34 0.91 28.73
C ASN A 335 4.76 0.96 28.17
N VAL A 336 4.92 1.15 26.86
CA VAL A 336 6.22 1.17 26.18
C VAL A 336 6.63 2.60 25.86
N SER A 337 7.74 3.05 26.41
CA SER A 337 8.32 4.35 26.10
C SER A 337 8.90 4.38 24.68
N ASN A 338 8.79 5.53 24.02
CA ASN A 338 9.32 5.80 22.67
C ASN A 338 8.93 4.75 21.60
N VAL A 339 7.81 4.04 21.80
CA VAL A 339 7.28 3.08 20.82
C VAL A 339 6.88 3.79 19.53
N MET A 340 7.20 3.17 18.40
CA MET A 340 6.84 3.69 17.09
C MET A 340 6.02 2.66 16.32
N ILE A 341 5.00 3.11 15.59
CA ILE A 341 4.12 2.25 14.79
C ILE A 341 4.30 2.61 13.31
N ARG A 342 4.43 1.58 12.46
CA ARG A 342 4.59 1.75 11.02
C ARG A 342 3.70 0.77 10.25
N SER A 343 2.67 1.24 9.58
CA SER A 343 1.93 0.39 8.62
C SER A 343 2.78 0.09 7.39
N THR A 344 2.52 -1.03 6.72
CA THR A 344 3.28 -1.47 5.54
C THR A 344 2.47 -1.37 4.25
N MET A 345 3.18 -1.42 3.13
CA MET A 345 2.62 -1.56 1.79
C MET A 345 1.99 -2.95 1.53
N GLU A 346 2.13 -3.85 2.49
CA GLU A 346 1.65 -5.22 2.45
C GLU A 346 0.52 -5.45 3.45
N GLU A 347 -0.23 -4.42 3.84
CA GLU A 347 -1.40 -4.54 4.74
C GLU A 347 -1.08 -5.10 6.14
N GLY A 348 0.18 -4.95 6.57
CA GLY A 348 0.62 -5.24 7.94
C GLY A 348 1.09 -3.97 8.66
N PHE A 349 1.70 -4.16 9.82
CA PHE A 349 2.36 -3.08 10.56
C PHE A 349 3.50 -3.60 11.44
N TYR A 350 4.47 -2.75 11.70
CA TYR A 350 5.53 -2.96 12.66
C TYR A 350 5.27 -2.17 13.95
N ILE A 351 5.58 -2.80 15.07
CA ILE A 351 5.91 -2.09 16.31
C ILE A 351 7.43 -2.02 16.41
N LEU A 352 7.95 -0.81 16.42
CA LEU A 352 9.37 -0.47 16.43
C LEU A 352 9.81 -0.01 17.81
N ASN A 353 11.13 0.04 18.00
CA ASN A 353 11.79 0.57 19.19
C ASN A 353 11.43 -0.21 20.46
N LEU A 354 11.34 -1.53 20.33
CA LEU A 354 11.18 -2.44 21.46
C LEU A 354 12.57 -2.88 21.93
N ASN A 355 12.86 -2.79 23.23
CA ASN A 355 14.01 -3.50 23.78
C ASN A 355 13.75 -5.03 23.76
N GLY A 356 14.77 -5.83 24.05
CA GLY A 356 14.66 -7.28 24.00
C GLY A 356 13.55 -7.90 24.87
N ASN A 357 13.31 -7.35 26.06
CA ASN A 357 12.25 -7.83 26.96
C ASN A 357 10.86 -7.50 26.41
N GLU A 358 10.68 -6.26 25.94
CA GLU A 358 9.45 -5.80 25.31
C GLU A 358 9.15 -6.58 24.03
N ALA A 359 10.16 -6.84 23.19
CA ALA A 359 10.00 -7.60 21.96
C ALA A 359 9.58 -9.06 22.24
N ARG A 360 10.18 -9.71 23.24
CA ARG A 360 9.79 -11.06 23.69
C ARG A 360 8.33 -11.08 24.15
N GLU A 361 7.93 -10.12 24.99
CA GLU A 361 6.56 -10.05 25.49
C GLU A 361 5.57 -9.74 24.37
N PHE A 362 5.91 -8.82 23.48
CA PHE A 362 5.06 -8.47 22.35
C PHE A 362 4.83 -9.66 21.42
N LEU A 363 5.87 -10.45 21.12
CA LEU A 363 5.73 -11.69 20.35
C LEU A 363 4.76 -12.66 21.02
N ARG A 364 4.87 -12.84 22.34
CA ARG A 364 4.03 -13.75 23.14
C ARG A 364 2.56 -13.34 23.11
N ILE A 365 2.24 -12.07 23.37
CA ILE A 365 0.83 -11.61 23.38
C ILE A 365 0.21 -11.58 21.98
N THR A 366 1.05 -11.62 20.94
CA THR A 366 0.63 -11.52 19.53
C THR A 366 0.78 -12.82 18.72
N GLU A 367 1.06 -13.97 19.36
CA GLU A 367 1.36 -15.26 18.70
C GLU A 367 0.31 -15.72 17.67
N ASN A 368 -0.95 -15.29 17.80
CA ASN A 368 -2.04 -15.69 16.91
C ASN A 368 -2.77 -14.50 16.25
N LEU A 369 -2.13 -13.32 16.19
CA LEU A 369 -2.77 -12.10 15.67
C LEU A 369 -2.67 -11.94 14.15
N GLY A 370 -2.07 -12.90 13.44
CA GLY A 370 -1.86 -12.78 12.00
C GLY A 370 -1.18 -14.00 11.38
N GLY A 371 -0.73 -13.82 10.15
CA GLY A 371 -0.05 -14.83 9.38
C GLY A 371 1.37 -15.12 9.88
N GLU A 372 1.67 -16.40 9.95
CA GLU A 372 2.89 -16.95 10.50
C GLU A 372 3.83 -17.46 9.39
N THR A 373 3.32 -17.77 8.20
CA THR A 373 4.11 -18.11 7.01
C THR A 373 3.99 -17.01 5.96
N SER A 374 4.90 -16.95 5.00
CA SER A 374 4.82 -16.05 3.85
C SER A 374 3.49 -16.19 3.11
N LEU A 375 2.98 -17.42 2.99
CA LEU A 375 1.65 -17.70 2.44
C LEU A 375 0.52 -17.03 3.26
N GLU A 376 0.52 -17.18 4.58
CA GLU A 376 -0.49 -16.54 5.43
C GLU A 376 -0.33 -15.01 5.48
N GLN A 377 0.87 -14.51 5.19
CA GLN A 377 1.19 -13.10 5.05
C GLN A 377 0.87 -12.53 3.65
N SER A 378 0.12 -13.26 2.84
CA SER A 378 -0.39 -12.81 1.54
C SER A 378 -1.14 -11.47 1.62
N VAL A 379 -1.09 -10.74 0.51
CA VAL A 379 -1.75 -9.44 0.32
C VAL A 379 -3.02 -9.66 -0.48
N CYS A 380 -4.16 -9.13 -0.03
CA CYS A 380 -5.36 -9.22 -0.83
C CYS A 380 -6.27 -8.01 -0.68
N CYS A 381 -6.76 -7.51 -1.82
CA CYS A 381 -7.71 -6.40 -1.77
C CYS A 381 -9.01 -6.81 -1.06
N ILE A 382 -9.86 -5.84 -0.73
CA ILE A 382 -11.13 -6.14 -0.04
C ILE A 382 -12.06 -7.03 -0.88
N GLY A 383 -11.99 -6.96 -2.21
CA GLY A 383 -12.80 -7.80 -3.11
C GLY A 383 -14.30 -7.55 -3.02
N VAL A 384 -15.09 -8.35 -3.74
CA VAL A 384 -16.55 -8.43 -3.53
C VAL A 384 -16.83 -9.23 -2.24
N PRO A 385 -17.99 -9.08 -1.58
CA PRO A 385 -19.16 -8.26 -1.94
C PRO A 385 -18.99 -6.76 -1.67
N ILE A 386 -17.94 -6.32 -0.99
CA ILE A 386 -17.78 -4.91 -0.59
C ILE A 386 -17.42 -4.01 -1.79
N CYS A 387 -16.41 -4.41 -2.56
CA CYS A 387 -15.85 -3.57 -3.62
C CYS A 387 -16.81 -3.46 -4.81
N GLN A 388 -17.25 -2.24 -5.06
CA GLN A 388 -18.06 -1.88 -6.21
C GLN A 388 -17.43 -2.18 -7.58
N MET A 389 -16.11 -2.24 -7.68
CA MET A 389 -15.38 -2.54 -8.92
C MET A 389 -14.88 -4.00 -8.96
N GLY A 390 -15.02 -4.74 -7.86
CA GLY A 390 -14.51 -6.09 -7.76
C GLY A 390 -15.27 -7.03 -8.70
N VAL A 391 -14.55 -8.03 -9.20
CA VAL A 391 -15.13 -9.12 -9.99
C VAL A 391 -15.32 -10.34 -9.08
N LEU A 392 -14.25 -10.75 -8.38
CA LEU A 392 -14.21 -11.92 -7.51
C LEU A 392 -13.88 -11.60 -6.03
N GLU A 393 -14.09 -12.59 -5.17
CA GLU A 393 -13.86 -12.53 -3.71
C GLU A 393 -12.40 -12.84 -3.35
N SER A 394 -11.55 -11.82 -3.26
CA SER A 394 -10.12 -12.02 -2.96
C SER A 394 -9.85 -12.45 -1.51
N GLN A 395 -10.64 -11.98 -0.54
CA GLN A 395 -10.51 -12.36 0.86
C GLN A 395 -10.90 -13.83 1.08
N THR A 396 -12.00 -14.27 0.47
CA THR A 396 -12.45 -15.66 0.48
C THR A 396 -11.42 -16.57 -0.17
N GLU A 397 -10.86 -16.18 -1.31
CA GLU A 397 -9.84 -16.97 -2.00
C GLU A 397 -8.59 -17.19 -1.14
N LEU A 398 -8.09 -16.13 -0.48
CA LEU A 398 -6.95 -16.26 0.44
C LEU A 398 -7.24 -17.30 1.54
N ASN A 399 -8.43 -17.24 2.16
CA ASN A 399 -8.79 -18.18 3.21
C ASN A 399 -8.89 -19.63 2.69
N LYS A 400 -9.40 -19.84 1.48
CA LYS A 400 -9.42 -21.17 0.83
C LYS A 400 -8.01 -21.73 0.67
N ILE A 401 -7.08 -20.91 0.18
CA ILE A 401 -5.67 -21.30 0.00
C ILE A 401 -5.05 -21.69 1.36
N ILE A 402 -5.19 -20.84 2.38
CA ILE A 402 -4.65 -21.09 3.72
C ILE A 402 -5.24 -22.37 4.31
N ASN A 403 -6.57 -22.55 4.24
CA ASN A 403 -7.25 -23.73 4.78
C ASN A 403 -6.80 -25.01 4.06
N TYR A 404 -6.64 -24.97 2.74
CA TYR A 404 -6.15 -26.11 1.98
C TYR A 404 -4.74 -26.55 2.43
N PHE A 405 -3.82 -25.61 2.65
CA PHE A 405 -2.48 -25.93 3.17
C PHE A 405 -2.53 -26.50 4.60
N LYS A 406 -3.43 -25.99 5.45
CA LYS A 406 -3.68 -26.53 6.80
C LYS A 406 -4.22 -27.96 6.77
N GLU A 407 -5.19 -28.23 5.90
CA GLU A 407 -5.75 -29.58 5.69
C GLU A 407 -4.71 -30.57 5.19
N LYS A 408 -3.76 -30.12 4.35
CA LYS A 408 -2.62 -30.94 3.91
C LYS A 408 -1.50 -31.06 4.95
N ASN A 409 -1.64 -30.40 6.11
CA ASN A 409 -0.63 -30.35 7.17
C ASN A 409 0.76 -29.89 6.65
N PHE A 410 0.78 -28.97 5.68
CA PHE A 410 2.02 -28.46 5.09
C PHE A 410 2.51 -27.25 5.86
N LYS A 411 3.59 -27.43 6.63
CA LYS A 411 4.10 -26.43 7.58
C LYS A 411 5.33 -25.64 7.09
N LYS A 412 5.91 -26.03 5.95
CA LYS A 412 7.12 -25.39 5.43
C LYS A 412 6.78 -24.07 4.74
N ASP A 413 7.65 -23.07 4.91
CA ASP A 413 7.47 -21.74 4.30
C ASP A 413 8.32 -21.62 3.03
N VAL A 414 7.85 -22.22 1.95
CA VAL A 414 8.61 -22.34 0.67
C VAL A 414 8.06 -21.47 -0.45
N LEU A 415 6.80 -21.01 -0.32
CA LEU A 415 6.19 -20.10 -1.28
C LEU A 415 6.29 -18.66 -0.79
N PRO A 416 6.44 -17.68 -1.69
CA PRO A 416 6.33 -16.28 -1.32
C PRO A 416 4.88 -15.95 -0.93
N SER A 417 4.70 -14.76 -0.36
CA SER A 417 3.37 -14.18 -0.21
C SER A 417 2.68 -14.04 -1.57
N ILE A 418 1.39 -14.31 -1.59
CA ILE A 418 0.57 -14.22 -2.81
C ILE A 418 -0.11 -12.85 -2.81
N HIS A 419 -0.10 -12.19 -3.95
CA HIS A 419 -0.78 -10.90 -4.13
C HIS A 419 -2.07 -11.09 -4.92
N ILE A 420 -3.22 -10.99 -4.25
CA ILE A 420 -4.53 -11.32 -4.79
C ILE A 420 -5.34 -10.05 -5.04
N SER A 421 -5.73 -9.84 -6.29
CA SER A 421 -6.63 -8.76 -6.69
C SER A 421 -7.91 -9.33 -7.27
N GLY A 422 -9.07 -9.00 -6.69
CA GLY A 422 -10.37 -9.44 -7.19
C GLY A 422 -10.78 -8.82 -8.54
N CYS A 423 -9.96 -7.95 -9.13
CA CYS A 423 -10.15 -7.38 -10.48
C CYS A 423 -8.82 -6.80 -11.02
N PRO A 424 -8.74 -6.44 -12.32
CA PRO A 424 -7.52 -5.86 -12.94
C PRO A 424 -7.08 -4.47 -12.45
N ASN A 425 -7.72 -3.89 -11.43
CA ASN A 425 -7.29 -2.58 -10.88
C ASN A 425 -6.02 -2.67 -10.01
N SER A 426 -5.59 -3.89 -9.68
CA SER A 426 -4.40 -4.18 -8.88
C SER A 426 -4.32 -3.45 -7.54
N CYS A 427 -5.39 -3.54 -6.75
CA CYS A 427 -5.33 -3.04 -5.37
C CYS A 427 -4.41 -3.89 -4.47
N GLY A 428 -4.22 -5.18 -4.80
CA GLY A 428 -3.28 -6.07 -4.15
C GLY A 428 -1.88 -6.09 -4.76
N ALA A 429 -1.59 -5.26 -5.79
CA ALA A 429 -0.27 -5.17 -6.42
C ALA A 429 0.26 -6.52 -6.97
N HIS A 430 -0.56 -7.23 -7.74
CA HIS A 430 -0.26 -8.59 -8.22
C HIS A 430 0.86 -8.66 -9.27
N GLU A 431 1.10 -7.58 -10.02
CA GLU A 431 2.08 -7.55 -11.11
C GLU A 431 3.53 -7.45 -10.59
N ILE A 432 3.74 -7.16 -9.30
CA ILE A 432 5.08 -7.01 -8.71
C ILE A 432 5.40 -8.11 -7.70
N ALA A 433 4.55 -9.13 -7.62
CA ALA A 433 4.70 -10.23 -6.69
C ALA A 433 5.32 -11.45 -7.38
N GLY A 434 6.00 -12.29 -6.59
CA GLY A 434 6.48 -13.58 -7.05
C GLY A 434 5.33 -14.46 -7.54
N ILE A 435 4.19 -14.40 -6.85
CA ILE A 435 2.91 -15.02 -7.25
C ILE A 435 1.79 -13.98 -7.13
N GLY A 436 1.13 -13.68 -8.25
CA GLY A 436 -0.01 -12.78 -8.34
C GLY A 436 -1.26 -13.46 -8.89
N LEU A 437 -2.43 -13.09 -8.38
CA LEU A 437 -3.73 -13.60 -8.83
C LEU A 437 -4.68 -12.45 -9.18
N VAL A 438 -5.32 -12.52 -10.37
CA VAL A 438 -6.24 -11.48 -10.86
C VAL A 438 -7.61 -12.06 -11.20
N GLY A 439 -8.63 -11.66 -10.45
CA GLY A 439 -9.99 -12.16 -10.66
C GLY A 439 -10.60 -11.66 -11.97
N LYS A 440 -11.12 -12.60 -12.77
CA LYS A 440 -11.85 -12.36 -14.02
C LYS A 440 -12.99 -13.38 -14.15
N LYS A 441 -13.86 -13.17 -15.13
CA LYS A 441 -14.84 -14.17 -15.57
C LYS A 441 -14.51 -14.58 -17.00
N LYS A 442 -14.55 -15.89 -17.28
CA LYS A 442 -14.23 -16.46 -18.60
C LYS A 442 -15.29 -17.47 -18.98
N ARG A 443 -15.70 -17.47 -20.24
CA ARG A 443 -16.62 -18.48 -20.77
C ARG A 443 -15.81 -19.67 -21.28
N VAL A 444 -16.07 -20.87 -20.77
CA VAL A 444 -15.42 -22.13 -21.14
C VAL A 444 -16.53 -23.14 -21.40
N ASP A 445 -16.53 -23.77 -22.57
CA ASP A 445 -17.55 -24.76 -22.98
C ASP A 445 -19.01 -24.29 -22.78
N GLY A 446 -19.25 -22.99 -23.00
CA GLY A 446 -20.57 -22.38 -22.86
C GLY A 446 -20.90 -21.87 -21.45
N GLU A 447 -20.19 -22.31 -20.42
CA GLU A 447 -20.38 -21.90 -19.02
C GLU A 447 -19.50 -20.71 -18.64
N LEU A 448 -20.04 -19.78 -17.82
CA LEU A 448 -19.28 -18.64 -17.31
C LEU A 448 -18.61 -19.02 -15.98
N LEU A 449 -17.30 -19.20 -16.01
CA LEU A 449 -16.49 -19.56 -14.86
C LEU A 449 -15.86 -18.33 -14.21
N ASP A 450 -15.78 -18.35 -12.88
CA ASP A 450 -14.96 -17.45 -12.09
C ASP A 450 -13.52 -18.00 -12.05
N ILE A 451 -12.57 -17.21 -12.58
CA ILE A 451 -11.16 -17.61 -12.73
C ILE A 451 -10.23 -16.55 -12.14
N PHE A 452 -9.03 -16.98 -11.74
CA PHE A 452 -7.91 -16.08 -11.48
C PHE A 452 -6.87 -16.24 -12.59
N GLU A 453 -6.53 -15.14 -13.27
CA GLU A 453 -5.34 -15.10 -14.12
C GLU A 453 -4.10 -15.13 -13.22
N LEU A 454 -3.23 -16.11 -13.46
CA LEU A 454 -2.00 -16.35 -12.70
C LEU A 454 -0.84 -15.54 -13.28
N HIS A 455 -0.17 -14.79 -12.41
CA HIS A 455 0.99 -13.97 -12.70
C HIS A 455 2.19 -14.50 -11.90
N LEU A 456 3.35 -14.76 -12.52
CA LEU A 456 4.54 -15.23 -11.81
C LEU A 456 5.80 -14.41 -12.15
N GLY A 457 6.71 -14.31 -11.19
CA GLY A 457 8.08 -13.79 -11.37
C GLY A 457 8.24 -12.27 -11.23
N GLY A 458 7.22 -11.56 -10.74
CA GLY A 458 7.33 -10.13 -10.43
C GLY A 458 8.17 -9.89 -9.19
N HIS A 459 8.95 -8.81 -9.18
CA HIS A 459 9.74 -8.41 -8.02
C HIS A 459 10.17 -6.95 -8.11
N LEU A 460 10.45 -6.36 -6.96
CA LEU A 460 11.03 -5.02 -6.82
C LEU A 460 12.47 -5.16 -6.33
N ASN A 461 13.40 -4.60 -7.09
CA ASN A 461 14.80 -4.43 -6.69
C ASN A 461 15.45 -3.35 -7.59
N ILE A 462 16.51 -2.71 -7.11
CA ILE A 462 17.23 -1.67 -7.85
C ILE A 462 18.72 -2.01 -7.97
N PRO A 463 19.25 -2.15 -9.19
CA PRO A 463 18.52 -2.35 -10.45
C PRO A 463 17.80 -3.71 -10.48
N GLY A 464 16.84 -3.88 -11.39
CA GLY A 464 16.26 -5.20 -11.69
C GLY A 464 14.76 -5.36 -11.44
N THR A 465 14.04 -4.30 -11.07
CA THR A 465 12.57 -4.35 -10.98
C THR A 465 11.96 -4.96 -12.24
N SER A 466 11.11 -5.97 -12.08
CA SER A 466 10.42 -6.64 -13.17
C SER A 466 8.96 -6.90 -12.80
N LEU A 467 8.08 -6.74 -13.79
CA LEU A 467 6.69 -7.16 -13.68
C LEU A 467 6.57 -8.67 -13.91
N ALA A 468 5.59 -9.28 -13.25
CA ALA A 468 5.23 -10.68 -13.42
C ALA A 468 4.70 -10.95 -14.83
N LYS A 469 4.95 -12.16 -15.34
CA LYS A 469 4.38 -12.64 -16.61
C LYS A 469 3.05 -13.37 -16.34
N VAL A 470 2.13 -13.31 -17.30
CA VAL A 470 0.90 -14.10 -17.27
C VAL A 470 1.18 -15.54 -17.69
N TYR A 471 0.74 -16.51 -16.91
CA TYR A 471 0.92 -17.95 -17.19
C TYR A 471 -0.37 -18.70 -17.55
N GLY A 472 -1.55 -18.18 -17.21
CA GLY A 472 -2.82 -18.80 -17.60
C GLY A 472 -4.00 -18.38 -16.72
N ASP A 473 -5.20 -18.75 -17.17
CA ASP A 473 -6.45 -18.55 -16.42
C ASP A 473 -6.79 -19.83 -15.66
N ILE A 474 -6.87 -19.75 -14.32
CA ILE A 474 -7.10 -20.91 -13.47
C ILE A 474 -8.47 -20.79 -12.81
N PRO A 475 -9.34 -21.80 -12.89
CA PRO A 475 -10.59 -21.84 -12.14
C PRO A 475 -10.34 -21.70 -10.63
N THR A 476 -11.17 -20.89 -9.96
CA THR A 476 -11.01 -20.60 -8.52
C THR A 476 -10.90 -21.85 -7.65
N ASN A 477 -11.66 -22.90 -7.95
CA ASN A 477 -11.61 -24.18 -7.23
C ASN A 477 -10.32 -24.99 -7.42
N LYS A 478 -9.47 -24.62 -8.39
CA LYS A 478 -8.19 -25.29 -8.69
C LYS A 478 -6.98 -24.55 -8.14
N ILE A 479 -7.12 -23.28 -7.77
CA ILE A 479 -6.02 -22.44 -7.27
C ILE A 479 -5.31 -23.05 -6.04
N PRO A 480 -6.01 -23.48 -4.97
CA PRO A 480 -5.33 -24.02 -3.79
C PRO A 480 -4.49 -25.26 -4.10
N GLU A 481 -5.01 -26.16 -4.95
CA GLU A 481 -4.31 -27.37 -5.36
C GLU A 481 -3.07 -27.05 -6.20
N LEU A 482 -3.19 -26.15 -7.18
CA LEU A 482 -2.08 -25.71 -8.02
C LEU A 482 -0.93 -25.12 -7.17
N LEU A 483 -1.25 -24.22 -6.24
CA LEU A 483 -0.25 -23.62 -5.35
C LEU A 483 0.42 -24.67 -4.47
N TYR A 484 -0.35 -25.64 -3.97
CA TYR A 484 0.22 -26.76 -3.22
C TYR A 484 1.19 -27.60 -4.06
N LYS A 485 0.91 -27.82 -5.35
CA LYS A 485 1.85 -28.49 -6.26
C LYS A 485 3.15 -27.70 -6.42
N PHE A 486 3.08 -26.37 -6.58
CA PHE A 486 4.28 -25.55 -6.57
C PHE A 486 5.06 -25.67 -5.26
N ALA A 487 4.38 -25.63 -4.11
CA ALA A 487 5.04 -25.78 -2.83
C ALA A 487 5.82 -27.11 -2.72
N LEU A 488 5.25 -28.21 -3.20
CA LEU A 488 5.92 -29.52 -3.21
C LEU A 488 7.16 -29.54 -4.12
N GLU A 489 7.08 -28.96 -5.32
CA GLU A 489 8.21 -28.94 -6.24
C GLU A 489 9.33 -28.01 -5.78
N VAL A 490 8.98 -26.85 -5.21
CA VAL A 490 9.95 -25.91 -4.64
C VAL A 490 10.64 -26.54 -3.44
N ASP A 491 9.88 -27.18 -2.54
CA ASP A 491 10.44 -27.88 -1.37
C ASP A 491 11.42 -28.98 -1.76
N LYS A 492 11.08 -29.80 -2.78
CA LYS A 492 12.00 -30.84 -3.30
C LYS A 492 13.31 -30.26 -3.84
N SER A 493 13.27 -29.06 -4.41
CA SER A 493 14.43 -28.43 -5.04
C SER A 493 15.41 -27.80 -4.05
N ASN A 494 14.97 -27.50 -2.81
CA ASN A 494 15.70 -26.68 -1.83
C ASN A 494 16.11 -25.28 -2.35
N LEU A 495 15.39 -24.75 -3.35
CA LEU A 495 15.57 -23.39 -3.86
C LEU A 495 14.47 -22.47 -3.33
N ASP A 496 14.71 -21.17 -3.30
CA ASP A 496 13.63 -20.20 -3.17
C ASP A 496 12.75 -20.21 -4.44
N PHE A 497 11.48 -19.80 -4.32
CA PHE A 497 10.53 -19.85 -5.42
C PHE A 497 10.99 -19.09 -6.68
N SER A 498 11.66 -17.95 -6.53
CA SER A 498 12.09 -17.15 -7.67
C SER A 498 13.21 -17.87 -8.44
N THR A 499 14.19 -18.40 -7.72
CA THR A 499 15.27 -19.21 -8.32
C THR A 499 14.72 -20.51 -8.91
N TRP A 500 13.80 -21.19 -8.23
CA TRP A 500 13.13 -22.38 -8.74
C TRP A 500 12.38 -22.09 -10.05
N LEU A 501 11.57 -21.04 -10.09
CA LEU A 501 10.80 -20.66 -11.27
C LEU A 501 11.71 -20.34 -12.45
N LYS A 502 12.81 -19.61 -12.22
CA LYS A 502 13.80 -19.29 -13.25
C LYS A 502 14.45 -20.54 -13.84
N ASN A 503 14.76 -21.52 -12.99
CA ASN A 503 15.44 -22.75 -13.41
C ASN A 503 14.48 -23.80 -13.99
N ASN A 504 13.19 -23.70 -13.68
CA ASN A 504 12.18 -24.74 -13.98
C ASN A 504 10.93 -24.15 -14.66
N GLU A 505 11.08 -23.11 -15.49
CA GLU A 505 9.96 -22.41 -16.12
C GLU A 505 9.07 -23.35 -16.95
N ASP A 506 9.67 -24.32 -17.66
CA ASP A 506 8.94 -25.29 -18.48
C ASP A 506 8.14 -26.28 -17.62
N LEU A 507 8.72 -26.75 -16.51
CA LEU A 507 8.00 -27.57 -15.54
C LEU A 507 6.83 -26.79 -14.92
N ALA A 508 7.04 -25.51 -14.57
CA ALA A 508 5.96 -24.66 -14.07
C ALA A 508 4.82 -24.55 -15.10
N LYS A 509 5.13 -24.35 -16.39
CA LYS A 509 4.13 -24.34 -17.47
C LYS A 509 3.41 -25.69 -17.61
N GLU A 510 4.13 -26.79 -17.50
CA GLU A 510 3.54 -28.14 -17.56
C GLU A 510 2.61 -28.43 -16.37
N ILE A 511 2.94 -27.95 -15.18
CA ILE A 511 2.04 -28.04 -14.02
C ILE A 511 0.79 -27.19 -14.29
N ILE A 512 0.97 -25.94 -14.72
CA ILE A 512 -0.12 -24.98 -14.94
C ILE A 512 -1.10 -25.47 -16.01
N SER A 513 -0.61 -26.07 -17.10
CA SER A 513 -1.46 -26.56 -18.21
C SER A 513 -2.47 -27.62 -17.78
N LYS A 514 -2.22 -28.34 -16.67
CA LYS A 514 -3.14 -29.33 -16.09
C LYS A 514 -4.33 -28.69 -15.36
N TYR A 515 -4.25 -27.39 -15.07
CA TYR A 515 -5.25 -26.64 -14.31
C TYR A 515 -5.87 -25.47 -15.10
N ALA A 516 -5.18 -24.97 -16.12
CA ALA A 516 -5.62 -23.82 -16.90
C ALA A 516 -6.79 -24.17 -17.84
N VAL A 517 -7.62 -23.15 -18.11
CA VAL A 517 -8.77 -23.20 -19.04
C VAL A 517 -8.74 -22.05 -20.03
#